data_AF-A0A945N6S8-F1
#
_entry.id   AF-A0A945N6S8-F1
#
_cell.length_a   1.000
_cell.length_b   1.000
_cell.length_c   1.000
_cell.angle_alpha   90.00
_cell.angle_beta   90.00
_cell.angle_gamma   90.00
#
_symmetry.space_group_name_H-M   'P 1'
#
loop_
_entity.id
_entity.type
_entity.pdbx_description
1 polymer ?
#
loop_
_entity_poly.entity_id
_entity_poly.type
_entity_poly.pdbx_seq_one_letter_code
_entity_poly.pdbx_strand_id
1 'polypeptide(L)'
;QQQLLAKPILERQAIALDARAESQAHTSQTKLAIMDVTPQAVRDVLQAQQCQTMIHGHTHRPFDHHSVLSNQIGRRMVLGDWDNEGWHIRETDNGLILEAFAL
;
A
#
# COMPACT_ATOMS: atom_id res chain seq x y z
N GLN A 1 26.43 -4.55 1.37
CA GLN A 1 26.18 -4.57 -0.09
C GLN A 1 27.42 -4.97 -0.91
N GLN A 2 28.63 -4.45 -0.61
CA GLN A 2 29.85 -4.72 -1.38
C GLN A 2 30.24 -6.21 -1.49
N GLN A 3 30.05 -7.01 -0.44
CA GLN A 3 30.35 -8.45 -0.46
C GLN A 3 29.44 -9.27 -1.38
N LEU A 4 28.18 -8.87 -1.55
CA LEU A 4 27.24 -9.57 -2.43
C LEU A 4 27.56 -9.28 -3.89
N LEU A 5 27.92 -8.03 -4.22
CA LEU A 5 28.31 -7.59 -5.56
C LEU A 5 29.65 -8.16 -6.01
N ALA A 6 30.52 -8.54 -5.07
CA ALA A 6 31.80 -9.18 -5.33
C ALA A 6 31.67 -10.69 -5.70
N LYS A 7 30.49 -11.28 -5.55
CA LYS A 7 30.24 -12.70 -5.87
C LYS A 7 29.99 -12.92 -7.37
N PRO A 8 30.37 -14.09 -7.92
CA PRO A 8 30.01 -14.50 -9.28
C PRO A 8 28.50 -14.39 -9.54
N ILE A 9 28.13 -14.14 -10.79
CA ILE A 9 26.73 -13.90 -11.18
C ILE A 9 25.79 -15.05 -10.80
N LEU A 10 26.24 -16.30 -10.95
CA LEU A 10 25.46 -17.49 -10.61
C LEU A 10 25.18 -17.57 -9.11
N GLU A 11 26.15 -17.20 -8.29
CA GLU A 11 26.02 -17.22 -6.82
C GLU A 11 25.05 -16.11 -6.38
N ARG A 12 25.11 -14.92 -7.00
CA ARG A 12 24.15 -13.84 -6.76
C ARG A 12 22.72 -14.22 -7.17
N GLN A 13 22.56 -14.93 -8.29
CA GLN A 13 21.26 -15.42 -8.74
C GLN A 13 20.67 -16.45 -7.78
N ALA A 14 21.48 -17.41 -7.30
CA ALA A 14 21.04 -18.38 -6.31
C ALA A 14 20.56 -17.70 -5.02
N ILE A 15 21.33 -16.74 -4.47
CA ILE A 15 20.95 -15.98 -3.28
C ILE A 15 19.63 -15.21 -3.50
N ALA A 16 19.45 -14.60 -4.68
CA ALA A 16 18.23 -13.86 -5.01
C ALA A 16 17.00 -14.79 -5.16
N LEU A 17 17.20 -16.00 -5.67
CA LEU A 17 16.15 -17.02 -5.78
C LEU A 17 15.76 -17.54 -4.40
N ASP A 18 16.72 -17.84 -3.54
CA ASP A 18 16.49 -18.31 -2.17
C ASP A 18 15.75 -17.23 -1.35
N ALA A 19 16.20 -15.98 -1.42
CA ALA A 19 15.53 -14.86 -0.77
C ALA A 19 14.09 -14.64 -1.27
N ARG A 20 13.84 -14.85 -2.58
CA ARG A 20 12.48 -14.80 -3.13
C ARG A 20 11.63 -15.95 -2.63
N ALA A 21 12.16 -17.17 -2.58
CA ALA A 21 11.43 -18.33 -2.10
C ALA A 21 11.07 -18.17 -0.60
N GLU A 22 12.02 -17.68 0.21
CA GLU A 22 11.81 -17.38 1.62
C GLU A 22 10.78 -16.26 1.81
N SER A 23 10.88 -15.18 1.04
CA SER A 23 9.89 -14.10 1.05
C SER A 23 8.50 -14.61 0.67
N GLN A 24 8.37 -15.43 -0.38
CA GLN A 24 7.10 -16.00 -0.81
C GLN A 24 6.51 -16.96 0.24
N ALA A 25 7.35 -17.77 0.88
CA ALA A 25 6.93 -18.66 1.96
C ALA A 25 6.46 -17.89 3.20
N HIS A 26 7.16 -16.80 3.55
CA HIS A 26 6.76 -15.92 4.64
C HIS A 26 5.45 -15.17 4.32
N THR A 27 5.31 -14.66 3.10
CA THR A 27 4.10 -13.96 2.64
C THR A 27 2.88 -14.89 2.58
N SER A 28 3.05 -16.17 2.22
CA SER A 28 1.94 -17.13 2.18
C SER A 28 1.45 -17.56 3.57
N GLN A 29 2.32 -17.53 4.58
CA GLN A 29 1.97 -17.83 5.98
C GLN A 29 1.44 -16.61 6.74
N THR A 30 1.72 -15.41 6.24
CA THR A 30 1.28 -14.15 6.83
C THR A 30 -0.15 -13.86 6.38
N LYS A 31 -1.10 -13.78 7.33
CA LYS A 31 -2.51 -13.45 7.04
C LYS A 31 -2.58 -12.18 6.18
N LEU A 32 -3.39 -12.18 5.13
CA LEU A 32 -3.66 -11.02 4.26
C LEU A 32 -3.92 -9.71 5.03
N ALA A 33 -4.48 -9.78 6.25
CA ALA A 33 -4.69 -8.64 7.12
C ALA A 33 -3.40 -7.96 7.64
N ILE A 34 -2.28 -8.68 7.76
CA ILE A 34 -0.97 -8.12 8.19
C ILE A 34 -0.31 -7.32 7.04
N MET A 35 -0.69 -7.56 5.78
CA MET A 35 -0.17 -6.85 4.61
C MET A 35 -0.91 -5.54 4.30
N ASP A 36 -1.94 -5.19 5.08
CA ASP A 36 -2.55 -3.86 5.00
C ASP A 36 -1.72 -2.85 5.81
N VAL A 37 -1.96 -1.56 5.58
CA VAL A 37 -1.31 -0.53 6.38
C VAL A 37 -1.89 -0.53 7.80
N THR A 38 -1.03 -0.31 8.79
CA THR A 38 -1.44 -0.25 10.20
C THR A 38 -2.31 0.99 10.45
N PRO A 39 -3.52 0.86 11.03
CA PRO A 39 -4.42 2.00 11.26
C PRO A 39 -3.80 3.12 12.12
N GLN A 40 -2.94 2.77 13.08
CA GLN A 40 -2.25 3.77 13.90
C GLN A 40 -1.27 4.60 13.06
N ALA A 41 -0.49 3.97 12.18
CA ALA A 41 0.46 4.67 11.31
C ALA A 41 -0.25 5.68 10.39
N VAL A 42 -1.44 5.35 9.89
CA VAL A 42 -2.26 6.28 9.11
C VAL A 42 -2.64 7.51 9.95
N ARG A 43 -3.13 7.30 11.19
CA ARG A 43 -3.49 8.40 12.09
C ARG A 43 -2.29 9.27 12.43
N ASP A 44 -1.16 8.67 12.75
CA ASP A 44 0.07 9.37 13.11
C ASP A 44 0.54 10.27 11.97
N VAL A 45 0.51 9.78 10.72
CA VAL A 45 0.88 10.56 9.54
C VAL A 45 -0.13 11.69 9.28
N LEU A 46 -1.44 11.43 9.34
CA LEU A 46 -2.45 12.47 9.18
C LEU A 46 -2.28 13.60 10.20
N GLN A 47 -2.01 13.25 11.46
CA GLN A 47 -1.77 14.21 12.53
C GLN A 47 -0.45 14.97 12.35
N ALA A 48 0.65 14.26 12.07
CA ALA A 48 1.96 14.87 11.90
C ALA A 48 2.02 15.83 10.70
N GLN A 49 1.29 15.53 9.63
CA GLN A 49 1.21 16.39 8.44
C GLN A 49 0.08 17.43 8.52
N GLN A 50 -0.71 17.42 9.60
CA GLN A 50 -1.89 18.28 9.77
C GLN A 50 -2.87 18.18 8.58
N CYS A 51 -2.95 17.00 7.96
CA CYS A 51 -3.81 16.73 6.83
C CYS A 51 -5.07 15.99 7.29
N GLN A 52 -6.19 16.27 6.61
CA GLN A 52 -7.43 15.55 6.84
C GLN A 52 -7.59 14.31 5.95
N THR A 53 -7.00 14.34 4.75
CA THR A 53 -7.15 13.27 3.76
C THR A 53 -5.79 12.71 3.36
N MET A 54 -5.68 11.38 3.34
CA MET A 54 -4.56 10.63 2.77
C MET A 54 -5.05 9.84 1.55
N ILE A 55 -4.31 9.91 0.46
CA ILE A 55 -4.54 9.11 -0.75
C ILE A 55 -3.31 8.23 -0.97
N HIS A 56 -3.50 6.91 -1.13
CA HIS A 56 -2.41 5.99 -1.46
C HIS A 56 -2.88 4.81 -2.31
N GLY A 57 -1.93 4.04 -2.87
CA GLY A 57 -2.19 2.77 -3.53
C GLY A 57 -1.47 1.62 -2.81
N HIS A 58 -0.73 0.80 -3.55
CA HIS A 58 0.16 -0.28 -3.07
C HIS A 58 -0.52 -1.49 -2.42
N THR A 59 -1.60 -1.33 -1.66
CA THR A 59 -2.31 -2.47 -1.05
C THR A 59 -3.31 -3.15 -1.99
N HIS A 60 -3.65 -2.51 -3.12
CA HIS A 60 -4.60 -3.01 -4.13
C HIS A 60 -5.98 -3.30 -3.54
N ARG A 61 -6.41 -2.49 -2.56
CA ARG A 61 -7.67 -2.65 -1.83
C ARG A 61 -8.49 -1.37 -1.91
N PRO A 62 -9.15 -1.10 -3.04
CA PRO A 62 -9.86 0.14 -3.25
C PRO A 62 -10.93 0.34 -2.18
N PHE A 63 -10.82 1.42 -1.41
CA PHE A 63 -11.77 1.75 -0.35
C PHE A 63 -11.60 3.18 0.17
N ASP A 64 -12.67 3.75 0.72
CA ASP A 64 -12.69 5.07 1.37
C ASP A 64 -12.90 4.93 2.89
N HIS A 65 -11.81 4.90 3.64
CA HIS A 65 -11.82 4.72 5.08
C HIS A 65 -11.97 6.05 5.82
N HIS A 66 -12.83 6.07 6.83
CA HIS A 66 -13.01 7.19 7.74
C HIS A 66 -12.61 6.79 9.15
N SER A 67 -11.88 7.66 9.86
CA SER A 67 -11.45 7.41 11.23
C SER A 67 -11.47 8.69 12.06
N VAL A 68 -11.74 8.56 13.36
CA VAL A 68 -11.70 9.69 14.30
C VAL A 68 -10.24 10.00 14.62
N LEU A 69 -9.83 11.25 14.38
CA LEU A 69 -8.60 11.86 14.88
C LEU A 69 -8.94 12.73 16.10
N SER A 70 -7.93 13.23 16.83
CA SER A 70 -8.12 13.96 18.09
C SER A 70 -9.14 15.12 18.06
N ASN A 71 -9.31 15.79 16.92
CA ASN A 71 -10.19 16.96 16.78
C ASN A 71 -11.04 16.98 15.49
N GLN A 72 -10.93 15.95 14.64
CA GLN A 72 -11.59 15.91 13.34
C GLN A 72 -11.73 14.48 12.81
N ILE A 73 -12.55 14.28 11.78
CA ILE A 73 -12.58 13.03 11.02
C ILE A 73 -11.45 13.04 9.99
N GLY A 74 -10.58 12.04 10.05
CA GLY A 74 -9.56 11.75 9.04
C GLY A 74 -10.08 10.77 8.00
N ARG A 75 -9.66 10.96 6.75
CA ARG A 75 -10.06 10.17 5.58
C ARG A 75 -8.84 9.52 4.94
N ARG A 76 -8.94 8.24 4.57
CA ARG A 76 -7.91 7.47 3.85
C ARG A 76 -8.55 6.81 2.64
N MET A 77 -8.21 7.30 1.45
CA MET A 77 -8.66 6.74 0.18
C MET A 77 -7.56 5.86 -0.41
N VAL A 78 -7.92 4.61 -0.71
CA VAL A 78 -7.02 3.62 -1.30
C VAL A 78 -7.39 3.44 -2.77
N LEU A 79 -6.44 3.62 -3.68
CA LEU A 79 -6.59 3.31 -5.09
C LEU A 79 -6.51 1.80 -5.32
N GLY A 80 -7.38 1.29 -6.19
CA GLY A 80 -7.26 -0.05 -6.74
C GLY A 80 -6.14 -0.12 -7.78
N ASP A 81 -5.68 -1.34 -8.04
CA ASP A 81 -4.82 -1.65 -9.17
C ASP A 81 -5.64 -1.88 -10.45
N TRP A 82 -4.95 -1.92 -11.59
CA TRP A 82 -5.59 -1.96 -12.90
C TRP A 82 -5.56 -3.35 -13.53
N ASP A 83 -5.74 -4.39 -12.72
CA ASP A 83 -5.67 -5.78 -13.18
C ASP A 83 -6.98 -6.20 -13.90
N ASN A 84 -8.12 -5.94 -13.26
CA ASN A 84 -9.45 -6.27 -13.82
C ASN A 84 -10.24 -5.04 -14.30
N GLU A 85 -10.03 -3.89 -13.68
CA GLU A 85 -10.71 -2.63 -13.98
C GLU A 85 -9.78 -1.45 -13.65
N GLY A 86 -9.94 -0.32 -14.31
CA GLY A 86 -9.21 0.90 -14.01
C GLY A 86 -9.78 1.58 -12.77
N TRP A 87 -8.92 2.22 -11.99
CA TRP A 87 -9.33 2.99 -10.81
C TRP A 87 -8.79 4.42 -10.84
N HIS A 88 -9.62 5.39 -10.48
CA HIS A 88 -9.20 6.79 -10.29
C HIS A 88 -9.87 7.42 -9.06
N ILE A 89 -9.27 8.51 -8.59
CA ILE A 89 -9.92 9.44 -7.67
C ILE A 89 -10.17 10.74 -8.41
N ARG A 90 -11.42 11.21 -8.35
CA ARG A 90 -11.87 12.43 -9.02
C ARG A 90 -12.33 13.44 -7.99
N GLU A 91 -11.87 14.67 -8.14
CA GLU A 91 -12.37 15.81 -7.38
C GLU A 91 -13.65 16.35 -8.02
N THR A 92 -14.63 16.67 -7.18
CA THR A 92 -15.91 17.28 -7.57
C THR A 92 -16.23 18.43 -6.62
N ASP A 93 -17.26 19.21 -6.94
CA ASP A 93 -17.76 20.27 -6.06
C ASP A 93 -18.18 19.76 -4.66
N ASN A 94 -18.50 18.47 -4.54
CA ASN A 94 -18.90 17.82 -3.29
C ASN A 94 -17.75 17.06 -2.61
N GLY A 95 -16.51 17.18 -3.12
CA GLY A 95 -15.33 16.51 -2.61
C GLY A 95 -14.84 15.37 -3.51
N LEU A 96 -13.92 14.56 -2.96
CA LEU A 96 -13.27 13.46 -3.68
C LEU A 96 -14.15 12.22 -3.76
N ILE A 97 -14.13 11.55 -4.91
CA ILE A 97 -14.85 10.30 -5.18
C ILE A 97 -13.85 9.26 -5.72
N LEU A 98 -13.88 8.05 -5.18
CA LEU A 98 -13.14 6.89 -5.68
C LEU A 98 -14.05 6.09 -6.62
N GLU A 99 -13.63 5.88 -7.86
CA GLU A 99 -14.44 5.22 -8.89
C GLU A 99 -13.62 4.20 -9.68
N ALA A 100 -14.30 3.13 -10.10
CA ALA A 100 -13.79 2.17 -11.06
C ALA A 100 -14.33 2.46 -12.47
N PHE A 101 -13.58 2.10 -13.50
CA PHE A 101 -13.97 2.19 -14.91
C PHE A 101 -13.46 0.97 -15.70
N ALA A 102 -14.15 0.64 -16.79
CA ALA A 102 -13.72 -0.44 -17.68
C ALA A 102 -12.44 -0.04 -18.45
N LEU A 103 -11.48 -0.98 -18.51
CA LEU A 103 -10.25 -0.83 -19.30
C LEU A 103 -10.50 -0.98 -20.80
#